data_AF-A0A1F9HLB3-F1
#
_entry.id   AF-A0A1F9HLB3-F1
#
_cell.length_a   1.000
_cell.length_b   1.000
_cell.length_c   1.000
_cell.angle_alpha   90.00
_cell.angle_beta   90.00
_cell.angle_gamma   90.00
#
_symmetry.space_group_name_H-M   'P 1'
#
loop_
_entity.id
_entity.type
_entity.pdbx_description
1 polymer ?
#
loop_
_entity_poly.entity_id
_entity_poly.type
_entity_poly.pdbx_seq_one_letter_code
_entity_poly.pdbx_strand_id
1 'polypeptide(L)'
;MTAKSGRTSVLPISTEDAMNKRAAEEAVKSDVKAVKKRTVVASDRLPLPPKLVSDYQPVANVRAQEAQYYCEAQLDENGKPGRLPTNDEWEKMARGPKGFDFGTSDGTLKCGKNASCDAEASSVVGSFAASGFGTYDTVGNVGEWTKESNGDTYIRGGSWLVNVARYLRADYRYNDFPDYLGYYVGFRCVWSQERD
;
A
#
# COMPACT_ATOMS: atom_id res chain seq x y z
N MET A 1 33.04 21.27 -61.23
CA MET A 1 32.14 20.60 -60.28
C MET A 1 32.39 19.11 -60.35
N THR A 2 32.84 18.45 -59.27
CA THR A 2 32.27 17.18 -58.73
C THR A 2 33.08 16.69 -57.52
N ALA A 3 32.34 16.13 -56.56
CA ALA A 3 32.69 15.86 -55.17
C ALA A 3 33.73 14.74 -54.93
N LYS A 4 34.50 14.87 -53.84
CA LYS A 4 35.27 13.78 -53.23
C LYS A 4 34.37 12.99 -52.26
N SER A 5 34.28 11.68 -52.47
CA SER A 5 33.64 10.70 -51.59
C SER A 5 34.59 10.31 -50.45
N GLY A 6 34.25 10.65 -49.20
CA GLY A 6 34.92 10.15 -48.00
C GLY A 6 34.34 8.80 -47.57
N ARG A 7 35.20 7.78 -47.44
CA ARG A 7 34.86 6.44 -46.96
C ARG A 7 35.15 6.38 -45.46
N THR A 8 34.12 6.19 -44.63
CA THR A 8 34.26 6.03 -43.17
C THR A 8 34.77 4.61 -42.87
N SER A 9 35.95 4.50 -42.26
CA SER A 9 36.47 3.22 -41.75
C SER A 9 35.82 2.88 -40.41
N VAL A 10 35.08 1.77 -40.35
CA VAL A 10 34.61 1.19 -39.09
C VAL A 10 35.74 0.31 -38.54
N LEU A 11 36.29 0.66 -37.39
CA LEU A 11 37.32 -0.14 -36.72
C LEU A 11 36.69 -1.45 -36.20
N PRO A 12 37.37 -2.61 -36.32
CA PRO A 12 36.89 -3.86 -35.76
C PRO A 12 36.89 -3.78 -34.23
N ILE A 13 35.80 -4.25 -33.62
CA ILE A 13 35.66 -4.37 -32.15
C ILE A 13 36.80 -5.26 -31.64
N SER A 14 37.51 -4.81 -30.61
CA SER A 14 38.63 -5.57 -30.05
C SER A 14 38.15 -6.92 -29.50
N THR A 15 39.00 -7.94 -29.55
CA THR A 15 38.67 -9.27 -29.00
C THR A 15 38.34 -9.21 -27.51
N GLU A 16 38.90 -8.23 -26.79
CA GLU A 16 38.68 -7.98 -25.37
C GLU A 16 37.27 -7.42 -25.11
N ASP A 17 36.78 -6.51 -25.95
CA ASP A 17 35.40 -6.00 -25.88
C ASP A 17 34.35 -7.09 -26.18
N ALA A 18 34.65 -7.97 -27.12
CA ALA A 18 33.78 -9.10 -27.44
C ALA A 18 33.71 -10.12 -26.29
N MET A 19 34.84 -10.36 -25.59
CA MET A 19 34.91 -11.21 -24.41
C MET A 19 34.17 -10.60 -23.22
N ASN A 20 34.32 -9.30 -22.97
CA ASN A 20 33.62 -8.59 -21.90
C ASN A 20 32.10 -8.57 -22.11
N LYS A 21 31.63 -8.41 -23.35
CA LYS A 21 30.21 -8.47 -23.67
C LYS A 21 29.63 -9.88 -23.44
N ARG A 22 30.39 -10.91 -23.82
CA ARG A 22 29.97 -12.32 -23.61
C ARG A 22 29.93 -12.68 -22.12
N ALA A 23 30.89 -12.20 -21.33
CA ALA A 23 30.89 -12.36 -19.88
C ALA A 23 29.69 -11.65 -19.22
N ALA A 24 29.33 -10.44 -19.67
CA ALA A 24 28.16 -9.72 -19.19
C ALA A 24 26.84 -10.44 -19.56
N GLU A 25 26.72 -10.98 -20.77
CA GLU A 25 25.54 -11.75 -21.19
C GLU A 25 25.41 -13.08 -20.44
N GLU A 26 26.53 -13.75 -20.12
CA GLU A 26 26.52 -14.96 -19.28
C GLU A 26 26.19 -14.66 -17.82
N ALA A 27 26.65 -13.53 -17.28
CA ALA A 27 26.25 -13.06 -15.95
C ALA A 27 24.74 -12.78 -15.87
N VAL A 28 24.17 -12.06 -16.84
CA VAL A 28 22.72 -11.81 -16.91
C VAL A 28 21.93 -13.12 -17.06
N LYS A 29 22.40 -14.07 -17.87
CA LYS A 29 21.75 -15.39 -18.00
C LYS A 29 21.85 -16.21 -16.72
N SER A 30 22.98 -16.13 -16.00
CA SER A 30 23.16 -16.74 -14.68
C SER A 30 22.18 -16.15 -13.67
N ASP A 31 22.03 -14.82 -13.63
CA ASP A 31 21.11 -14.12 -12.74
C ASP A 31 19.64 -14.47 -13.05
N VAL A 32 19.25 -14.50 -14.33
CA VAL A 32 17.90 -14.93 -14.75
C VAL A 32 17.63 -16.40 -14.39
N LYS A 33 18.65 -17.26 -14.47
CA LYS A 33 18.54 -18.68 -14.08
C LYS A 33 18.49 -18.84 -12.55
N ALA A 34 19.16 -17.97 -11.80
CA ALA A 34 19.07 -17.90 -10.35
C ALA A 34 17.69 -17.38 -9.89
N VAL A 35 17.10 -16.43 -10.60
CA VAL A 35 15.73 -15.93 -10.34
C VAL A 35 14.68 -17.01 -10.56
N LYS A 36 14.85 -17.93 -11.53
CA LYS A 36 13.93 -19.06 -11.76
C LYS A 36 13.98 -20.17 -10.69
N LYS A 37 14.92 -20.14 -9.74
CA LYS A 37 15.03 -21.12 -8.63
C LYS A 37 14.78 -20.53 -7.25
N ARG A 38 14.37 -19.27 -7.13
CA ARG A 38 13.59 -18.84 -5.97
C ARG A 38 12.16 -19.34 -6.17
N THR A 39 11.97 -20.63 -5.94
CA THR A 39 10.68 -21.08 -5.42
C THR A 39 10.47 -20.27 -4.16
N VAL A 40 9.65 -19.22 -4.24
CA VAL A 40 9.02 -18.68 -3.05
C VAL A 40 8.19 -19.86 -2.58
N VAL A 41 8.73 -20.62 -1.63
CA VAL A 41 7.89 -21.45 -0.79
C VAL A 41 7.00 -20.42 -0.13
N ALA A 42 5.81 -20.21 -0.68
CA ALA A 42 4.75 -19.53 0.03
C ALA A 42 4.70 -20.30 1.34
N SER A 43 5.17 -19.67 2.43
CA SER A 43 5.17 -20.37 3.70
C SER A 43 3.75 -20.83 3.90
N ASP A 44 3.54 -22.14 4.13
CA ASP A 44 2.25 -22.76 4.48
C ASP A 44 1.66 -22.22 5.81
N ARG A 45 2.04 -21.00 6.20
CA ARG A 45 1.72 -20.28 7.42
C ARG A 45 1.21 -18.87 7.18
N LEU A 46 1.23 -18.35 5.95
CA LEU A 46 0.41 -17.17 5.66
C LEU A 46 -1.03 -17.71 5.58
N PRO A 47 -1.94 -17.33 6.50
CA PRO A 47 -3.33 -17.70 6.32
C PRO A 47 -3.74 -17.20 4.94
N LEU A 48 -4.41 -18.07 4.19
CA LEU A 48 -4.94 -17.72 2.87
C LEU A 48 -5.63 -16.35 2.98
N PRO A 49 -5.45 -15.45 2.00
CA PRO A 49 -6.19 -14.20 2.02
C PRO A 49 -7.67 -14.54 2.24
N PRO A 50 -8.35 -13.84 3.16
CA PRO A 50 -9.74 -14.15 3.47
C PRO A 50 -10.49 -14.21 2.15
N LYS A 51 -11.26 -15.28 1.95
CA LYS A 51 -12.08 -15.41 0.77
C LYS A 51 -13.03 -14.21 0.78
N LEU A 52 -12.82 -13.26 -0.13
CA LEU A 52 -13.72 -12.14 -0.28
C LEU A 52 -15.11 -12.73 -0.59
N VAL A 53 -16.08 -12.35 0.23
CA VAL A 53 -17.50 -12.71 0.05
C VAL A 53 -18.22 -11.70 -0.85
N SER A 54 -17.58 -10.57 -1.18
CA SER A 54 -18.13 -9.51 -2.03
C SER A 54 -17.02 -8.69 -2.71
N ASP A 55 -17.31 -8.18 -3.91
CA ASP A 55 -16.45 -7.22 -4.63
C ASP A 55 -16.34 -5.85 -3.94
N TYR A 56 -17.22 -5.59 -2.95
CA TYR A 56 -17.26 -4.35 -2.17
C TYR A 56 -16.56 -4.43 -0.82
N GLN A 57 -15.83 -5.51 -0.54
CA GLN A 57 -14.92 -5.56 0.60
C GLN A 57 -13.64 -4.76 0.30
N PRO A 58 -12.98 -4.20 1.32
CA PRO A 58 -11.73 -3.48 1.09
C PRO A 58 -10.67 -4.44 0.55
N VAL A 59 -9.86 -3.93 -0.37
CA VAL A 59 -8.64 -4.62 -0.78
C VAL A 59 -7.71 -4.75 0.43
N ALA A 60 -7.10 -5.92 0.57
CA ALA A 60 -6.11 -6.21 1.59
C ALA A 60 -4.94 -6.99 0.98
N ASN A 61 -3.92 -7.31 1.78
CA ASN A 61 -2.70 -7.98 1.32
C ASN A 61 -1.92 -7.13 0.28
N VAL A 62 -1.82 -5.82 0.54
CA VAL A 62 -1.15 -4.85 -0.33
C VAL A 62 0.06 -4.28 0.41
N ARG A 63 1.21 -4.18 -0.25
CA ARG A 63 2.40 -3.51 0.31
C ARG A 63 2.24 -2.00 0.26
N ALA A 64 2.90 -1.27 1.16
CA ALA A 64 2.84 0.19 1.19
C ALA A 64 3.25 0.84 -0.15
N GLN A 65 4.23 0.27 -0.85
CA GLN A 65 4.67 0.75 -2.16
C GLN A 65 3.59 0.55 -3.24
N GLU A 66 2.90 -0.58 -3.24
CA GLU A 66 1.82 -0.87 -4.19
C GLU A 66 0.62 0.05 -3.96
N ALA A 67 0.27 0.26 -2.69
CA ALA A 67 -0.77 1.19 -2.27
C ALA A 67 -0.43 2.64 -2.69
N GLN A 68 0.82 3.07 -2.49
CA GLN A 68 1.29 4.38 -2.94
C GLN A 68 1.18 4.54 -4.45
N TYR A 69 1.64 3.56 -5.24
CA TYR A 69 1.54 3.61 -6.70
C TYR A 69 0.09 3.66 -7.19
N TYR A 70 -0.81 2.92 -6.53
CA TYR A 70 -2.22 3.01 -6.84
C TYR A 70 -2.75 4.43 -6.61
N CYS A 71 -2.45 5.04 -5.46
CA CYS A 71 -2.91 6.40 -5.16
C CYS A 71 -2.34 7.45 -6.10
N GLU A 72 -1.05 7.35 -6.47
CA GLU A 72 -0.40 8.27 -7.41
C GLU A 72 -1.01 8.19 -8.81
N ALA A 73 -1.55 7.03 -9.20
CA ALA A 73 -2.24 6.84 -10.48
C ALA A 73 -3.66 7.43 -10.50
N GLN A 74 -4.23 7.80 -9.35
CA GLN A 74 -5.55 8.43 -9.26
C GLN A 74 -5.42 9.96 -9.20
N LEU A 75 -6.11 10.66 -10.09
CA LEU A 75 -6.11 12.12 -10.13
C LEU A 75 -7.39 12.69 -9.49
N ASP A 76 -7.27 13.81 -8.79
CA ASP A 76 -8.43 14.62 -8.41
C ASP A 76 -8.97 15.42 -9.61
N GLU A 77 -10.01 16.22 -9.37
CA GLU A 77 -10.65 17.08 -10.37
C GLU A 77 -9.72 18.11 -11.04
N ASN A 78 -8.60 18.44 -10.38
CA ASN A 78 -7.61 19.38 -10.86
C ASN A 78 -6.40 18.67 -11.50
N GLY A 79 -6.44 17.34 -11.65
CA GLY A 79 -5.36 16.57 -12.22
C GLY A 79 -4.20 16.30 -11.26
N LYS A 80 -4.39 16.49 -9.94
CA LYS A 80 -3.34 16.25 -8.95
C LYS A 80 -3.34 14.79 -8.51
N PRO A 81 -2.17 14.14 -8.46
CA PRO A 81 -2.08 12.75 -8.03
C PRO A 81 -2.42 12.62 -6.54
N GLY A 82 -3.07 11.51 -6.20
CA GLY A 82 -3.29 11.10 -4.83
C GLY A 82 -2.02 10.59 -4.16
N ARG A 83 -2.13 10.32 -2.87
CA ARG A 83 -1.06 9.70 -2.05
C ARG A 83 -1.66 8.95 -0.88
N LEU A 84 -0.83 8.20 -0.16
CA LEU A 84 -1.18 7.75 1.19
C LEU A 84 -1.31 8.95 2.15
N PRO A 85 -2.23 8.89 3.13
CA PRO A 85 -2.31 9.88 4.19
C PRO A 85 -1.06 9.84 5.08
N THR A 86 -0.72 10.99 5.68
CA THR A 86 0.21 10.99 6.82
C THR A 86 -0.47 10.42 8.06
N ASN A 87 0.30 10.09 9.09
CA ASN A 87 -0.24 9.67 10.38
C ASN A 87 -1.22 10.69 10.96
N ASP A 88 -0.84 11.96 10.93
CA ASP A 88 -1.61 13.05 11.54
C ASP A 88 -2.91 13.31 10.77
N GLU A 89 -2.87 13.22 9.43
CA GLU A 89 -4.06 13.34 8.60
C GLU A 89 -5.03 12.19 8.87
N TRP A 90 -4.50 10.96 8.92
CA TRP A 90 -5.30 9.77 9.20
C TRP A 90 -5.96 9.86 10.58
N GLU A 91 -5.18 10.22 11.61
CA GLU A 91 -5.69 10.33 12.97
C GLU A 91 -6.76 11.41 13.10
N LYS A 92 -6.50 12.60 12.56
CA LYS A 92 -7.46 13.70 12.58
C LYS A 92 -8.77 13.29 11.89
N MET A 93 -8.66 12.64 10.75
CA MET A 93 -9.79 12.12 9.98
C MET A 93 -10.58 11.07 10.78
N ALA A 94 -9.90 10.13 11.43
CA ALA A 94 -10.52 9.09 12.25
C ALA A 94 -11.19 9.65 13.50
N ARG A 95 -10.51 10.53 14.26
CA ARG A 95 -11.04 11.11 15.51
C ARG A 95 -12.29 11.97 15.30
N GLY A 96 -12.48 12.51 14.09
CA GLY A 96 -13.60 13.39 13.78
C GLY A 96 -13.52 14.74 14.51
N PRO A 97 -14.53 15.61 14.32
CA PRO A 97 -14.53 16.96 14.91
C PRO A 97 -14.60 16.97 16.44
N LYS A 98 -15.07 15.87 17.05
CA LYS A 98 -15.18 15.71 18.51
C LYS A 98 -13.92 15.12 19.15
N GLY A 99 -12.92 14.72 18.37
CA GLY A 99 -11.66 14.21 18.91
C GLY A 99 -11.77 12.81 19.53
N PHE A 100 -12.73 11.98 19.12
CA PHE A 100 -12.99 10.70 19.75
C PHE A 100 -11.83 9.72 19.63
N ASP A 101 -11.68 8.86 20.63
CA ASP A 101 -10.64 7.83 20.64
C ASP A 101 -10.92 6.69 19.65
N PHE A 102 -12.18 6.49 19.28
CA PHE A 102 -12.60 5.57 18.22
C PHE A 102 -13.30 6.36 17.13
N GLY A 103 -12.91 6.15 15.87
CA GLY A 103 -13.50 6.82 14.72
C GLY A 103 -14.88 6.30 14.30
N THR A 104 -15.75 6.04 15.27
CA THR A 104 -17.15 5.68 15.08
C THR A 104 -18.05 6.91 15.22
N SER A 105 -19.29 6.81 14.76
CA SER A 105 -20.28 7.91 14.84
C SER A 105 -20.51 8.47 16.24
N ASP A 106 -20.36 7.64 17.28
CA ASP A 106 -20.61 8.00 18.68
C ASP A 106 -19.35 7.94 19.57
N GLY A 107 -18.19 7.61 19.00
CA GLY A 107 -16.93 7.47 19.73
C GLY A 107 -16.83 6.23 20.62
N THR A 108 -17.81 5.32 20.58
CA THR A 108 -17.79 4.04 21.31
C THR A 108 -17.30 2.90 20.42
N LEU A 109 -16.78 1.83 21.02
CA LEU A 109 -16.37 0.61 20.31
C LEU A 109 -17.31 -0.55 20.64
N LYS A 110 -18.01 -1.06 19.63
CA LYS A 110 -18.88 -2.24 19.70
C LYS A 110 -18.70 -3.08 18.44
N CYS A 111 -17.78 -4.03 18.48
CA CYS A 111 -17.50 -4.94 17.37
C CYS A 111 -18.78 -5.62 16.85
N GLY A 112 -18.92 -5.66 15.52
CA GLY A 112 -20.10 -6.18 14.83
C GLY A 112 -21.35 -5.28 14.89
N LYS A 113 -21.30 -4.15 15.61
CA LYS A 113 -22.43 -3.18 15.69
C LYS A 113 -22.09 -1.82 15.09
N ASN A 114 -20.89 -1.31 15.33
CA ASN A 114 -20.44 -0.02 14.80
C ASN A 114 -19.02 -0.04 14.24
N ALA A 115 -18.39 -1.20 14.19
CA ALA A 115 -17.05 -1.41 13.66
C ALA A 115 -16.88 -2.88 13.21
N SER A 116 -16.11 -3.09 12.15
CA SER A 116 -15.75 -4.43 11.67
C SER A 116 -14.53 -4.92 12.45
N CYS A 117 -14.73 -5.51 13.63
CA CYS A 117 -13.69 -6.06 14.48
C CYS A 117 -14.20 -7.33 15.17
N ASP A 118 -13.30 -8.11 15.77
CA ASP A 118 -13.62 -9.43 16.36
C ASP A 118 -14.48 -10.31 15.44
N ALA A 119 -14.09 -10.40 14.16
CA ALA A 119 -14.83 -11.05 13.10
C ALA A 119 -13.95 -12.03 12.29
N GLU A 120 -14.59 -12.89 11.50
CA GLU A 120 -13.87 -13.87 10.65
C GLU A 120 -13.31 -13.26 9.36
N ALA A 121 -13.94 -12.18 8.87
CA ALA A 121 -13.57 -11.50 7.63
C ALA A 121 -13.89 -10.00 7.68
N SER A 122 -13.34 -9.25 6.72
CA SER A 122 -13.71 -7.86 6.45
C SER A 122 -15.22 -7.72 6.18
N SER A 123 -15.76 -6.54 6.45
CA SER A 123 -17.13 -6.20 6.03
C SER A 123 -17.11 -5.48 4.69
N VAL A 124 -18.26 -5.42 4.01
CA VAL A 124 -18.46 -4.50 2.88
C VAL A 124 -18.17 -3.07 3.37
N VAL A 125 -17.44 -2.29 2.58
CA VAL A 125 -17.10 -0.89 2.92
C VAL A 125 -18.38 -0.11 3.22
N GLY A 126 -18.37 0.68 4.30
CA GLY A 126 -19.51 1.49 4.72
C GLY A 126 -20.66 0.71 5.38
N SER A 127 -20.43 -0.53 5.83
CA SER A 127 -21.46 -1.32 6.54
C SER A 127 -21.87 -0.71 7.89
N PHE A 128 -21.02 0.15 8.46
CA PHE A 128 -21.25 0.82 9.74
C PHE A 128 -21.34 2.34 9.56
N ALA A 129 -22.01 3.03 10.49
CA ALA A 129 -22.17 4.48 10.42
C ALA A 129 -20.83 5.22 10.47
N ALA A 130 -20.67 6.22 9.60
CA ALA A 130 -19.47 7.05 9.50
C ALA A 130 -19.17 7.86 10.78
N SER A 131 -17.91 8.26 10.92
CA SER A 131 -17.42 9.24 11.89
C SER A 131 -18.05 10.63 11.67
N GLY A 132 -17.78 11.57 12.57
CA GLY A 132 -18.28 12.95 12.45
C GLY A 132 -17.74 13.75 11.26
N PHE A 133 -16.69 13.29 10.57
CA PHE A 133 -16.25 13.86 9.28
C PHE A 133 -16.83 13.11 8.07
N GLY A 134 -17.76 12.17 8.27
CA GLY A 134 -18.32 11.36 7.20
C GLY A 134 -17.38 10.26 6.71
N THR A 135 -16.35 9.92 7.49
CA THR A 135 -15.40 8.86 7.13
C THR A 135 -15.83 7.50 7.67
N TYR A 136 -15.74 6.49 6.82
CA TYR A 136 -16.12 5.12 7.14
C TYR A 136 -14.89 4.27 7.44
N ASP A 137 -15.10 3.22 8.23
CA ASP A 137 -14.17 2.10 8.41
C ASP A 137 -12.79 2.48 8.97
N THR A 138 -12.69 3.56 9.75
CA THR A 138 -11.45 3.93 10.46
C THR A 138 -11.23 3.15 11.76
N VAL A 139 -12.11 2.18 12.06
CA VAL A 139 -12.04 1.29 13.22
C VAL A 139 -12.30 -0.14 12.73
N GLY A 140 -11.24 -0.92 12.63
CA GLY A 140 -11.28 -2.27 12.09
C GLY A 140 -11.40 -2.29 10.56
N ASN A 141 -12.10 -3.29 10.05
CA ASN A 141 -12.13 -3.67 8.65
C ASN A 141 -10.70 -4.03 8.18
N VAL A 142 -9.96 -3.13 7.54
CA VAL A 142 -8.54 -3.34 7.24
C VAL A 142 -7.69 -2.35 7.99
N GLY A 143 -6.50 -2.78 8.40
CA GLY A 143 -5.47 -1.82 8.81
C GLY A 143 -5.07 -1.00 7.60
N GLU A 144 -4.82 0.30 7.77
CA GLU A 144 -4.56 1.19 6.64
C GLU A 144 -3.14 1.73 6.65
N TRP A 145 -2.45 1.59 5.52
CA TRP A 145 -1.15 2.21 5.30
C TRP A 145 -1.23 3.74 5.36
N THR A 146 -0.26 4.31 6.07
CA THR A 146 0.07 5.75 6.11
C THR A 146 1.54 5.92 5.76
N LYS A 147 1.91 7.10 5.26
CA LYS A 147 3.28 7.40 4.85
C LYS A 147 3.69 8.81 5.24
N GLU A 148 4.84 8.92 5.90
CA GLU A 148 5.46 10.18 6.27
C GLU A 148 6.38 10.72 5.17
N SER A 149 6.70 12.01 5.25
CA SER A 149 7.57 12.67 4.27
C SER A 149 9.01 12.14 4.25
N ASN A 150 9.47 11.57 5.36
CA ASN A 150 10.78 10.90 5.44
C ASN A 150 10.78 9.48 4.86
N GLY A 151 9.62 9.00 4.38
CA GLY A 151 9.45 7.68 3.80
C GLY A 151 8.99 6.59 4.78
N ASP A 152 8.91 6.90 6.07
CA ASP A 152 8.41 5.94 7.06
C ASP A 152 6.94 5.60 6.81
N THR A 153 6.59 4.34 7.05
CA THR A 153 5.24 3.81 6.84
C THR A 153 4.69 3.19 8.10
N TYR A 154 3.40 3.39 8.35
CA TYR A 154 2.72 2.88 9.54
C TYR A 154 1.34 2.34 9.18
N ILE A 155 0.83 1.43 10.00
CA ILE A 155 -0.54 0.92 9.88
C ILE A 155 -1.40 1.52 10.99
N ARG A 156 -2.61 1.96 10.61
CA ARG A 156 -3.61 2.55 11.50
C ARG A 156 -4.93 1.78 11.48
N GLY A 157 -5.82 2.07 12.44
CA GLY A 157 -7.23 1.66 12.44
C GLY A 157 -7.52 0.22 12.89
N GLY A 158 -6.55 -0.68 12.81
CA GLY A 158 -6.74 -2.10 13.09
C GLY A 158 -7.58 -2.79 12.02
N SER A 159 -7.84 -4.09 12.18
CA SER A 159 -8.56 -4.89 11.18
C SER A 159 -9.70 -5.71 11.79
N TRP A 160 -10.42 -6.45 10.95
CA TRP A 160 -11.51 -7.34 11.36
C TRP A 160 -11.08 -8.39 12.39
N LEU A 161 -9.80 -8.76 12.44
CA LEU A 161 -9.26 -9.76 13.37
C LEU A 161 -9.03 -9.20 14.78
N VAL A 162 -8.96 -7.88 14.92
CA VAL A 162 -8.55 -7.26 16.18
C VAL A 162 -9.71 -7.28 17.15
N ASN A 163 -9.50 -7.85 18.33
CA ASN A 163 -10.47 -7.88 19.43
C ASN A 163 -10.00 -7.14 20.70
N VAL A 164 -8.83 -6.49 20.63
CA VAL A 164 -8.27 -5.69 21.71
C VAL A 164 -8.51 -4.22 21.42
N ALA A 165 -9.35 -3.56 22.22
CA ALA A 165 -9.77 -2.18 22.02
C ALA A 165 -8.61 -1.18 21.86
N ARG A 166 -7.48 -1.39 22.57
CA ARG A 166 -6.27 -0.53 22.46
C ARG A 166 -5.77 -0.38 21.03
N TYR A 167 -5.88 -1.44 20.24
CA TYR A 167 -5.37 -1.54 18.87
C TYR A 167 -6.30 -0.94 17.82
N LEU A 168 -7.53 -0.61 18.23
CA LEU A 168 -8.57 -0.01 17.40
C LEU A 168 -8.73 1.50 17.66
N ARG A 169 -7.92 2.05 18.58
CA ARG A 169 -7.93 3.49 18.87
C ARG A 169 -7.34 4.27 17.72
N ALA A 170 -7.87 5.47 17.49
CA ALA A 170 -7.41 6.37 16.44
C ALA A 170 -5.94 6.79 16.62
N ASP A 171 -5.44 6.85 17.86
CA ASP A 171 -4.04 7.19 18.19
C ASP A 171 -3.08 6.00 18.13
N TYR A 172 -3.58 4.78 17.91
CA TYR A 172 -2.74 3.60 17.85
C TYR A 172 -2.10 3.49 16.46
N ARG A 173 -0.78 3.41 16.44
CA ARG A 173 0.02 3.15 15.24
C ARG A 173 0.84 1.88 15.41
N TYR A 174 0.77 1.02 14.41
CA TYR A 174 1.65 -0.13 14.29
C TYR A 174 2.87 0.28 13.45
N ASN A 175 4.06 0.08 14.02
CA ASN A 175 5.27 0.04 13.23
C ASN A 175 5.36 -1.37 12.64
N ASP A 176 5.15 -1.49 11.34
CA ASP A 176 5.54 -2.71 10.63
C ASP A 176 6.62 -2.38 9.61
N PHE A 177 7.40 -3.40 9.24
CA PHE A 177 8.43 -3.22 8.22
C PHE A 177 7.75 -2.91 6.87
N PRO A 178 8.36 -2.10 5.98
CA PRO A 178 7.76 -1.74 4.69
C PRO A 178 7.42 -2.96 3.79
N ASP A 179 8.07 -4.10 4.04
CA ASP A 179 7.86 -5.37 3.34
C ASP A 179 6.75 -6.24 3.97
N TYR A 180 6.06 -5.74 5.00
CA TYR A 180 4.99 -6.48 5.66
C TYR A 180 3.82 -6.73 4.70
N LEU A 181 3.58 -8.01 4.41
CA LEU A 181 2.39 -8.49 3.71
C LEU A 181 1.38 -8.96 4.75
N GLY A 182 0.67 -8.01 5.33
CA GLY A 182 -0.48 -8.30 6.17
C GLY A 182 -1.69 -8.59 5.32
N TYR A 183 -2.20 -9.82 5.36
CA TYR A 183 -3.44 -10.20 4.66
C TYR A 183 -4.67 -9.39 5.10
N TYR A 184 -4.55 -8.60 6.17
CA TYR A 184 -5.55 -7.71 6.75
C TYR A 184 -5.24 -6.21 6.61
N VAL A 185 -4.24 -5.86 5.81
CA VAL A 185 -3.78 -4.48 5.60
C VAL A 185 -4.12 -4.03 4.18
N GLY A 186 -4.84 -2.92 4.09
CA GLY A 186 -5.21 -2.18 2.90
C GLY A 186 -4.76 -0.73 3.00
N PHE A 187 -5.50 0.17 2.37
CA PHE A 187 -5.15 1.59 2.33
C PHE A 187 -6.34 2.46 1.93
N ARG A 188 -6.16 3.77 2.07
CA ARG A 188 -6.98 4.79 1.41
C ARG A 188 -6.09 5.85 0.79
N CYS A 189 -6.58 6.50 -0.26
CA CYS A 189 -5.90 7.62 -0.89
C CYS A 189 -6.44 8.94 -0.34
N VAL A 190 -5.58 9.95 -0.28
CA VAL A 190 -5.95 11.33 -0.01
C VAL A 190 -5.34 12.25 -1.07
N TRP A 191 -5.99 13.39 -1.27
CA TRP A 191 -5.53 14.46 -2.15
C TRP A 191 -5.32 15.71 -1.33
N SER A 192 -4.22 16.41 -1.57
CA SER A 192 -3.92 17.66 -0.89
C SER A 192 -4.83 18.76 -1.43
N GLN A 193 -5.71 19.29 -0.59
CA GLN A 193 -6.49 20.47 -0.93
C GLN A 193 -5.58 21.69 -1.11
N GLU A 194 -5.85 22.50 -2.15
CA GLU A 194 -5.32 23.85 -2.19
C GLU A 194 -6.00 24.65 -1.07
N ARG A 195 -5.21 25.45 -0.36
CA ARG A 195 -5.77 26.43 0.56
C ARG A 195 -6.06 27.67 -0.27
N ASP A 196 -7.33 27.99 -0.44
CA ASP A 196 -7.78 29.30 -0.90
C ASP A 196 -7.32 30.41 0.07
#